data_AF-A0A418VNV8-F1
#
_entry.id   AF-A0A418VNV8-F1
#
_cell.length_a   1.000
_cell.length_b   1.000
_cell.length_c   1.000
_cell.angle_alpha   90.00
_cell.angle_beta   90.00
_cell.angle_gamma   90.00
#
_symmetry.space_group_name_H-M   'P 1'
#
loop_
_entity.id
_entity.type
_entity.pdbx_description
1 polymer ?
#
loop_
_entity_poly.entity_id
_entity_poly.type
_entity_poly.pdbx_seq_one_letter_code
_entity_poly.pdbx_strand_id
1 'polypeptide(L)'
;MGKRGFFMLVEPQEGRIAVALEGQEFDLEDACDAFPLGGGAVQVCRIVISPSEKYVLLSEVLNELKDESELARMSQRLIDLVNGVLFIDNPVRQPIRHQGIHHRQSANGNWGVTINVPTAFARGRAGKISFAQKTAPTEQQSQICLALSDEVVMEVLTYLRDTPDWLDLYKAHETMQADLSVRFGPEGKKIVGWPSKKIKIFTEVANGARHGEKSERVREKRQRKGESVMSLSEARQFVRELCQLWLKSIGVQNGG
;
A
#
# COMPACT_ATOMS: atom_id res chain seq x y z
N MET A 1 3.40 -32.73 -27.84
CA MET A 1 2.10 -32.66 -27.13
C MET A 1 1.93 -31.26 -26.56
N GLY A 2 1.11 -30.41 -27.19
CA GLY A 2 0.88 -29.04 -26.74
C GLY A 2 -0.20 -28.99 -25.66
N LYS A 3 0.14 -28.49 -24.46
CA LYS A 3 -0.84 -28.20 -23.42
C LYS A 3 -1.73 -27.05 -23.89
N ARG A 4 -2.97 -27.36 -24.27
CA ARG A 4 -4.04 -26.36 -24.43
C ARG A 4 -4.40 -25.86 -23.03
N GLY A 5 -3.96 -24.66 -22.68
CA GLY A 5 -4.40 -23.98 -21.47
C GLY A 5 -5.90 -23.71 -21.57
N PHE A 6 -6.67 -24.29 -20.66
CA PHE A 6 -8.08 -23.94 -20.46
C PHE A 6 -8.14 -22.54 -19.86
N PHE A 7 -8.56 -21.57 -20.65
CA PHE A 7 -8.90 -20.23 -20.15
C PHE A 7 -10.33 -20.32 -19.61
N MET A 8 -10.47 -20.41 -18.28
CA MET A 8 -11.76 -20.14 -17.66
C MET A 8 -12.00 -18.63 -17.76
N LEU A 9 -12.95 -18.25 -18.61
CA LEU A 9 -13.47 -16.89 -18.68
C LEU A 9 -14.23 -16.64 -17.37
N VAL A 10 -13.66 -15.86 -16.47
CA VAL A 10 -14.39 -15.35 -15.31
C VAL A 10 -15.59 -14.56 -15.84
N GLU A 11 -16.80 -14.94 -15.41
CA GLU A 11 -18.01 -14.32 -15.92
C GLU A 11 -18.00 -12.81 -15.68
N PRO A 12 -18.30 -12.02 -16.72
CA PRO A 12 -18.30 -10.58 -16.61
C PRO A 12 -19.47 -10.10 -15.73
N GLN A 13 -19.20 -9.74 -14.48
CA GLN A 13 -20.21 -9.18 -13.59
C GLN A 13 -20.46 -7.68 -13.88
N GLU A 14 -21.73 -7.30 -14.02
CA GLU A 14 -22.21 -5.92 -14.05
C GLU A 14 -22.04 -5.23 -12.70
N GLY A 15 -21.95 -3.90 -12.69
CA GLY A 15 -21.90 -3.12 -11.45
C GLY A 15 -20.54 -3.07 -10.77
N ARG A 16 -19.49 -3.65 -11.37
CA ARG A 16 -18.13 -3.55 -10.82
C ARG A 16 -17.61 -2.12 -10.83
N ILE A 17 -16.92 -1.75 -9.76
CA ILE A 17 -16.22 -0.48 -9.61
C ILE A 17 -14.73 -0.70 -9.88
N ALA A 18 -14.13 0.21 -10.64
CA ALA A 18 -12.70 0.30 -10.87
C ALA A 18 -12.21 1.71 -10.56
N VAL A 19 -11.17 1.81 -9.75
CA VAL A 19 -10.58 3.09 -9.38
C VAL A 19 -9.38 3.33 -10.28
N ALA A 20 -9.44 4.32 -11.16
CA ALA A 20 -8.31 4.71 -11.99
C ALA A 20 -7.16 5.24 -11.14
N LEU A 21 -5.96 4.81 -11.50
CA LEU A 21 -4.71 5.12 -10.84
C LEU A 21 -3.85 6.01 -11.74
N GLU A 22 -3.09 6.90 -11.12
CA GLU A 22 -2.04 7.68 -11.76
C GLU A 22 -0.72 7.55 -10.99
N GLY A 23 0.40 7.64 -11.69
CA GLY A 23 1.73 7.43 -11.15
C GLY A 23 2.75 7.29 -12.26
N GLN A 24 4.01 7.01 -11.89
CA GLN A 24 5.02 6.62 -12.87
C GLN A 24 4.70 5.24 -13.44
N GLU A 25 4.97 5.02 -14.73
CA GLU A 25 4.59 3.78 -15.41
C GLU A 25 5.21 2.54 -14.74
N PHE A 26 6.50 2.60 -14.41
CA PHE A 26 7.19 1.48 -13.74
C PHE A 26 6.61 1.18 -12.34
N ASP A 27 6.17 2.21 -11.60
CA ASP A 27 5.55 2.02 -10.28
C ASP A 27 4.16 1.35 -10.40
N LEU A 28 3.41 1.70 -11.46
CA LEU A 28 2.12 1.09 -11.77
C LEU A 28 2.27 -0.35 -12.27
N GLU A 29 3.31 -0.65 -13.05
CA GLU A 29 3.65 -2.02 -13.47
C GLU A 29 4.01 -2.89 -12.27
N ASP A 30 4.88 -2.40 -11.39
CA ASP A 30 5.24 -3.12 -10.17
C ASP A 30 4.04 -3.33 -9.24
N ALA A 31 3.08 -2.42 -9.22
CA ALA A 31 1.81 -2.62 -8.52
C ALA A 31 0.96 -3.73 -9.17
N CYS A 32 0.94 -3.85 -10.50
CA CYS A 32 0.28 -4.97 -11.18
C CYS A 32 0.91 -6.32 -10.81
N ASP A 33 2.24 -6.37 -10.71
CA ASP A 33 2.97 -7.59 -10.35
C ASP A 33 2.78 -7.96 -8.88
N ALA A 34 2.75 -6.97 -7.99
CA ALA A 34 2.47 -7.16 -6.56
C ALA A 34 1.01 -7.56 -6.30
N PHE A 35 0.05 -7.04 -7.07
CA PHE A 35 -1.39 -7.23 -6.88
C PHE A 35 -2.08 -7.79 -8.14
N PRO A 36 -1.69 -8.99 -8.61
CA PRO A 36 -2.21 -9.53 -9.85
C PRO A 36 -3.70 -9.85 -9.77
N LEU A 37 -4.36 -9.83 -10.92
CA LEU A 37 -5.75 -10.24 -11.08
C LEU A 37 -5.99 -11.65 -10.52
N GLY A 38 -7.06 -11.81 -9.74
CA GLY A 38 -7.43 -13.09 -9.13
C GLY A 38 -6.60 -13.50 -7.90
N GLY A 39 -5.60 -12.72 -7.49
CA GLY A 39 -4.72 -13.08 -6.38
C GLY A 39 -5.19 -12.67 -4.97
N GLY A 40 -6.22 -11.82 -4.83
CA GLY A 40 -6.68 -11.41 -3.50
C GLY A 40 -7.74 -10.32 -3.46
N ALA A 41 -7.87 -9.71 -2.27
CA ALA A 41 -8.86 -8.69 -1.92
C ALA A 41 -8.66 -7.35 -2.67
N VAL A 42 -7.41 -7.06 -3.05
CA VAL A 42 -7.04 -5.89 -3.87
C VAL A 42 -6.26 -6.39 -5.08
N GLN A 43 -6.58 -5.83 -6.24
CA GLN A 43 -5.97 -6.17 -7.53
C GLN A 43 -5.67 -4.87 -8.27
N VAL A 44 -4.54 -4.83 -8.97
CA VAL A 44 -4.14 -3.71 -9.83
C VAL A 44 -3.91 -4.26 -11.23
N CYS A 45 -4.56 -3.67 -12.23
CA CYS A 45 -4.45 -4.14 -13.61
C CYS A 45 -4.64 -3.01 -14.63
N ARG A 46 -4.31 -3.27 -15.90
CA ARG A 46 -4.67 -2.39 -17.01
C ARG A 46 -6.04 -2.76 -17.57
N ILE A 47 -6.83 -1.74 -17.89
CA ILE A 47 -8.11 -1.88 -18.60
C ILE A 47 -8.20 -0.89 -19.76
N VAL A 48 -8.94 -1.25 -20.80
CA VAL A 48 -9.14 -0.39 -21.98
C VAL A 48 -10.41 0.45 -21.78
N ILE A 49 -10.22 1.74 -21.49
CA ILE A 49 -11.27 2.75 -21.45
C ILE A 49 -11.15 3.62 -22.70
N SER A 50 -11.77 3.15 -23.79
CA SER A 50 -11.65 3.76 -25.13
C SER A 50 -11.73 5.29 -25.08
N PRO A 51 -10.75 6.01 -25.68
CA PRO A 51 -9.66 5.51 -26.52
C PRO A 51 -8.36 5.18 -25.77
N SER A 52 -8.34 5.19 -24.43
CA SER A 52 -7.13 5.06 -23.62
C SER A 52 -7.03 3.76 -22.82
N GLU A 53 -5.81 3.31 -22.55
CA GLU A 53 -5.57 2.33 -21.50
C GLU A 53 -5.38 3.03 -20.15
N LYS A 54 -5.87 2.41 -19.09
CA LYS A 54 -5.79 2.94 -17.73
C LYS A 54 -5.39 1.84 -16.76
N TYR A 55 -4.51 2.17 -15.83
CA TYR A 55 -4.30 1.35 -14.64
C TYR A 55 -5.45 1.57 -13.68
N VAL A 56 -5.96 0.48 -13.11
CA VAL A 56 -7.06 0.52 -12.15
C VAL A 56 -6.81 -0.38 -10.97
N LEU A 57 -7.33 0.03 -9.82
CA LEU A 57 -7.50 -0.80 -8.63
C LEU A 57 -8.91 -1.39 -8.63
N LEU A 58 -8.98 -2.70 -8.39
CA LEU A 58 -10.22 -3.46 -8.21
C LEU A 58 -10.24 -4.05 -6.81
N SER A 59 -11.42 -4.06 -6.17
CA SER A 59 -11.65 -4.73 -4.90
C SER A 59 -13.14 -5.02 -4.71
N GLU A 60 -13.47 -6.15 -4.08
CA GLU A 60 -14.88 -6.50 -3.81
C GLU A 60 -15.53 -5.54 -2.82
N VAL A 61 -14.78 -5.01 -1.85
CA VAL A 61 -15.32 -4.04 -0.89
C VAL A 61 -15.82 -2.76 -1.58
N LEU A 62 -15.21 -2.38 -2.72
CA LEU A 62 -15.66 -1.21 -3.48
C LEU A 62 -17.03 -1.49 -4.14
N ASN A 63 -17.27 -2.72 -4.59
CA ASN A 63 -18.52 -3.11 -5.26
C ASN A 63 -19.73 -3.11 -4.31
N GLU A 64 -19.50 -3.19 -3.01
CA GLU A 64 -20.54 -3.21 -1.98
C GLU A 64 -21.00 -1.79 -1.58
N LEU A 65 -20.20 -0.77 -1.90
CA LEU A 65 -20.47 0.62 -1.52
C LEU A 65 -21.40 1.29 -2.53
N LYS A 66 -22.46 1.93 -2.02
CA LYS A 66 -23.44 2.67 -2.83
C LYS A 66 -23.29 4.19 -2.70
N ASP A 67 -22.72 4.67 -1.60
CA ASP A 67 -22.48 6.08 -1.35
C ASP A 67 -21.14 6.51 -1.96
N GLU A 68 -21.17 7.60 -2.74
CA GLU A 68 -19.98 8.09 -3.44
C GLU A 68 -18.89 8.62 -2.49
N SER A 69 -19.27 9.18 -1.33
CA SER A 69 -18.33 9.68 -0.33
C SER A 69 -17.65 8.52 0.39
N GLU A 70 -18.40 7.48 0.74
CA GLU A 70 -17.86 6.24 1.30
C GLU A 70 -16.94 5.54 0.30
N LEU A 71 -17.32 5.51 -0.98
CA LEU A 71 -16.52 4.93 -2.04
C LEU A 71 -15.21 5.68 -2.25
N ALA A 72 -15.25 7.02 -2.30
CA ALA A 72 -14.04 7.85 -2.39
C ALA A 72 -13.11 7.61 -1.20
N ARG A 73 -13.64 7.61 0.03
CA ARG A 73 -12.87 7.34 1.26
C ARG A 73 -12.25 5.94 1.26
N MET A 74 -13.02 4.92 0.88
CA MET A 74 -12.52 3.54 0.83
C MET A 74 -11.47 3.36 -0.27
N SER A 75 -11.68 3.94 -1.45
CA SER A 75 -10.70 3.88 -2.54
C SER A 75 -9.36 4.49 -2.16
N GLN A 76 -9.37 5.66 -1.50
CA GLN A 76 -8.15 6.29 -1.00
C GLN A 76 -7.46 5.41 0.04
N ARG A 77 -8.21 4.85 1.00
CA ARG A 77 -7.67 3.93 2.01
C ARG A 77 -7.00 2.70 1.39
N LEU A 78 -7.58 2.12 0.33
CA LEU A 78 -6.98 1.00 -0.38
C LEU A 78 -5.71 1.40 -1.15
N ILE A 79 -5.70 2.58 -1.78
CA ILE A 79 -4.51 3.12 -2.44
C ILE A 79 -3.39 3.38 -1.43
N ASP A 80 -3.72 3.94 -0.27
CA ASP A 80 -2.77 4.19 0.81
C ASP A 80 -2.12 2.87 1.28
N LEU A 81 -2.93 1.81 1.42
CA LEU A 81 -2.43 0.47 1.74
C LEU A 81 -1.51 -0.09 0.66
N VAL A 82 -1.91 0.01 -0.61
CA VAL A 82 -1.09 -0.42 -1.76
C VAL A 82 0.27 0.28 -1.73
N ASN A 83 0.29 1.61 -1.58
CA ASN A 83 1.55 2.34 -1.52
C ASN A 83 2.38 1.98 -0.28
N GLY A 84 1.75 1.79 0.88
CA GLY A 84 2.45 1.39 2.10
C GLY A 84 3.15 0.04 1.95
N VAL A 85 2.49 -0.92 1.31
CA VAL A 85 3.09 -2.23 0.98
C VAL A 85 4.21 -2.08 -0.05
N LEU A 86 4.00 -1.32 -1.12
CA LEU A 86 5.03 -1.10 -2.15
C LEU A 86 6.27 -0.36 -1.61
N PHE A 87 6.09 0.55 -0.64
CA PHE A 87 7.19 1.22 0.06
C PHE A 87 8.06 0.23 0.83
N ILE A 88 7.46 -0.78 1.45
CA ILE A 88 8.18 -1.83 2.17
C ILE A 88 9.08 -2.64 1.24
N ASP A 89 8.69 -2.82 -0.01
CA ASP A 89 9.53 -3.51 -0.99
C ASP A 89 10.60 -2.59 -1.55
N ASN A 90 10.21 -1.38 -1.94
CA ASN A 90 11.10 -0.40 -2.56
C ASN A 90 10.78 1.04 -2.11
N PRO A 91 11.64 1.68 -1.29
CA PRO A 91 11.37 2.99 -0.73
C PRO A 91 11.66 4.17 -1.68
N VAL A 92 12.18 3.92 -2.89
CA VAL A 92 12.45 4.99 -3.88
C VAL A 92 11.29 5.25 -4.84
N ARG A 93 10.22 4.47 -4.73
CA ARG A 93 9.02 4.59 -5.57
C ARG A 93 8.31 5.93 -5.41
N GLN A 94 7.61 6.35 -6.45
CA GLN A 94 6.64 7.43 -6.35
C GLN A 94 5.28 6.86 -5.94
N PRO A 95 4.54 7.52 -5.03
CA PRO A 95 3.22 7.04 -4.62
C PRO A 95 2.23 7.05 -5.78
N ILE A 96 1.43 5.99 -5.89
CA ILE A 96 0.30 5.90 -6.80
C ILE A 96 -0.85 6.74 -6.24
N ARG A 97 -1.57 7.46 -7.09
CA ARG A 97 -2.66 8.36 -6.68
C ARG A 97 -3.98 7.98 -7.33
N HIS A 98 -5.06 8.41 -6.69
CA HIS A 98 -6.41 8.29 -7.20
C HIS A 98 -6.64 9.26 -8.36
N GLN A 99 -6.96 8.75 -9.55
CA GLN A 99 -7.30 9.56 -10.72
C GLN A 99 -8.82 9.69 -10.94
N GLY A 100 -9.60 8.65 -10.64
CA GLY A 100 -11.04 8.66 -10.91
C GLY A 100 -11.72 7.33 -10.62
N ILE A 101 -13.05 7.27 -10.79
CA ILE A 101 -13.86 6.08 -10.54
C ILE A 101 -14.62 5.72 -11.82
N HIS A 102 -14.58 4.43 -12.17
CA HIS A 102 -15.24 3.86 -13.34
C HIS A 102 -16.23 2.79 -12.89
N HIS A 103 -17.42 2.82 -13.48
CA HIS A 103 -18.48 1.85 -13.20
C HIS A 103 -18.69 0.98 -14.43
N ARG A 104 -18.70 -0.34 -14.25
CA ARG A 104 -19.01 -1.25 -15.34
C ARG A 104 -20.52 -1.24 -15.61
N GLN A 105 -20.90 -0.77 -16.79
CA GLN A 105 -22.30 -0.53 -17.15
C GLN A 105 -23.02 -1.79 -17.63
N SER A 106 -22.30 -2.78 -18.18
CA SER A 106 -22.93 -3.98 -18.74
C SER A 106 -22.01 -5.20 -18.77
N ALA A 107 -22.60 -6.40 -18.77
CA ALA A 107 -21.90 -7.69 -18.76
C ALA A 107 -21.07 -7.90 -20.04
N ASN A 108 -21.33 -7.13 -21.09
CA ASN A 108 -20.52 -7.13 -22.31
C ASN A 108 -19.09 -6.60 -22.12
N GLY A 109 -18.74 -6.04 -20.95
CA GLY A 109 -17.40 -5.50 -20.67
C GLY A 109 -17.29 -3.99 -20.68
N ASN A 110 -18.36 -3.25 -21.00
CA ASN A 110 -18.26 -1.81 -21.16
C ASN A 110 -18.14 -1.09 -19.80
N TRP A 111 -17.18 -0.16 -19.72
CA TRP A 111 -16.99 0.74 -18.59
C TRP A 111 -17.58 2.12 -18.87
N GLY A 112 -18.39 2.61 -17.96
CA GLY A 112 -18.75 4.01 -17.84
C GLY A 112 -17.70 4.75 -17.01
N VAL A 113 -17.52 6.03 -17.33
CA VAL A 113 -16.64 6.93 -16.56
C VAL A 113 -17.51 7.84 -15.70
N THR A 114 -17.19 7.93 -14.40
CA THR A 114 -17.69 9.00 -13.53
C THR A 114 -16.48 9.86 -13.16
N ILE A 115 -16.36 11.03 -13.80
CA ILE A 115 -15.30 11.99 -13.44
C ILE A 115 -15.86 12.84 -12.30
N ASN A 116 -15.22 12.80 -11.14
CA ASN A 116 -15.54 13.71 -10.05
C ASN A 116 -14.92 15.09 -10.36
N VAL A 117 -15.64 15.89 -11.15
CA VAL A 117 -15.38 17.32 -11.33
C VAL A 117 -16.42 18.06 -10.50
N PRO A 118 -16.07 19.14 -9.75
CA PRO A 118 -17.05 19.88 -8.96
C PRO A 118 -18.28 20.39 -9.74
N THR A 119 -18.25 20.42 -11.07
CA THR A 119 -19.41 20.77 -11.91
C THR A 119 -19.25 20.20 -13.33
N ALA A 120 -19.77 18.99 -13.59
CA ALA A 120 -20.34 18.50 -14.86
C ALA A 120 -20.13 16.99 -15.05
N PHE A 121 -21.18 16.30 -15.51
CA PHE A 121 -21.14 14.88 -15.86
C PHE A 121 -21.01 14.70 -17.38
N ALA A 122 -19.99 13.97 -17.84
CA ALA A 122 -19.84 13.56 -19.23
C ALA A 122 -19.86 12.02 -19.33
N ARG A 123 -20.58 11.46 -20.32
CA ARG A 123 -20.67 10.00 -20.57
C ARG A 123 -19.91 9.62 -21.83
N GLY A 124 -19.04 8.61 -21.73
CA GLY A 124 -18.33 7.99 -22.86
C GLY A 124 -18.51 6.47 -22.88
N ARG A 125 -18.29 5.83 -24.05
CA ARG A 125 -18.34 4.36 -24.25
C ARG A 125 -16.92 3.75 -24.18
N ALA A 126 -16.77 2.55 -23.62
CA ALA A 126 -15.48 1.86 -23.49
C ALA A 126 -15.52 0.34 -23.79
N GLY A 127 -14.32 -0.25 -23.99
CA GLY A 127 -14.05 -1.58 -24.56
C GLY A 127 -13.82 -2.73 -23.56
N LYS A 128 -13.20 -3.83 -24.04
CA LYS A 128 -13.23 -5.20 -23.45
C LYS A 128 -11.98 -5.51 -22.60
N ILE A 129 -12.15 -6.25 -21.48
CA ILE A 129 -11.06 -6.77 -20.61
C ILE A 129 -10.94 -8.29 -20.76
N SER A 130 -9.73 -8.84 -20.65
CA SER A 130 -9.48 -10.29 -20.52
C SER A 130 -8.96 -10.61 -19.11
N PHE A 131 -9.55 -11.59 -18.42
CA PHE A 131 -9.19 -11.98 -17.05
C PHE A 131 -8.21 -13.17 -17.06
N ALA A 132 -7.19 -13.11 -16.20
CA ALA A 132 -6.18 -14.17 -16.04
C ALA A 132 -6.61 -15.25 -15.02
N GLN A 133 -5.94 -16.42 -15.06
CA GLN A 133 -6.17 -17.53 -14.13
C GLN A 133 -5.84 -17.14 -12.67
N LYS A 134 -6.54 -17.75 -11.71
CA LYS A 134 -6.31 -17.57 -10.27
C LYS A 134 -4.88 -18.01 -9.92
N THR A 135 -4.02 -17.06 -9.59
CA THR A 135 -2.66 -17.30 -9.09
C THR A 135 -2.66 -17.45 -7.58
N ALA A 136 -1.61 -18.06 -7.03
CA ALA A 136 -1.39 -18.01 -5.58
C ALA A 136 -1.22 -16.55 -5.12
N PRO A 137 -1.68 -16.18 -3.91
CA PRO A 137 -1.48 -14.84 -3.39
C PRO A 137 0.01 -14.50 -3.28
N THR A 138 0.37 -13.29 -3.67
CA THR A 138 1.72 -12.75 -3.43
C THR A 138 1.93 -12.46 -1.94
N GLU A 139 3.19 -12.22 -1.53
CA GLU A 139 3.48 -11.77 -0.15
C GLU A 139 2.78 -10.44 0.15
N GLN A 140 2.78 -9.53 -0.81
CA GLN A 140 2.12 -8.23 -0.77
C GLN A 140 0.60 -8.37 -0.60
N GLN A 141 -0.02 -9.34 -1.27
CA GLN A 141 -1.45 -9.64 -1.08
C GLN A 141 -1.75 -10.15 0.32
N SER A 142 -0.85 -10.98 0.88
CA SER A 142 -0.99 -11.44 2.27
C SER A 142 -0.85 -10.29 3.26
N GLN A 143 0.03 -9.31 3.01
CA GLN A 143 0.17 -8.10 3.82
C GLN A 143 -1.07 -7.21 3.74
N ILE A 144 -1.68 -7.02 2.55
CA ILE A 144 -2.96 -6.30 2.43
C ILE A 144 -4.08 -7.03 3.15
N CYS A 145 -4.22 -8.35 2.97
CA CYS A 145 -5.25 -9.12 3.67
C CYS A 145 -5.12 -8.97 5.19
N LEU A 146 -3.88 -9.03 5.69
CA LEU A 146 -3.59 -8.78 7.10
C LEU A 146 -4.02 -7.37 7.52
N ALA A 147 -3.64 -6.34 6.76
CA ALA A 147 -4.00 -4.95 7.04
C ALA A 147 -5.52 -4.72 7.06
N LEU A 148 -6.27 -5.39 6.18
CA LEU A 148 -7.74 -5.30 6.16
C LEU A 148 -8.39 -5.92 7.41
N SER A 149 -7.70 -6.87 8.05
CA SER A 149 -8.17 -7.55 9.28
C SER A 149 -7.58 -6.98 10.57
N ASP A 150 -6.53 -6.17 10.50
CA ASP A 150 -5.75 -5.70 11.63
C ASP A 150 -5.51 -4.19 11.52
N GLU A 151 -6.22 -3.43 12.37
CA GLU A 151 -6.20 -1.96 12.34
C GLU A 151 -4.81 -1.38 12.62
N VAL A 152 -3.98 -2.07 13.42
CA VAL A 152 -2.63 -1.62 13.75
C VAL A 152 -1.71 -1.78 12.54
N VAL A 153 -1.82 -2.89 11.82
CA VAL A 153 -1.12 -3.11 10.55
C VAL A 153 -1.50 -2.05 9.53
N MET A 154 -2.78 -1.79 9.40
CA MET A 154 -3.25 -0.73 8.52
C MET A 154 -2.72 0.65 8.89
N GLU A 155 -2.73 1.01 10.18
CA GLU A 155 -2.23 2.31 10.64
C GLU A 155 -0.75 2.48 10.28
N VAL A 156 0.07 1.44 10.51
CA VAL A 156 1.50 1.45 10.16
C VAL A 156 1.68 1.63 8.66
N LEU A 157 0.99 0.85 7.82
CA LEU A 157 1.07 0.98 6.36
C LEU A 157 0.60 2.36 5.88
N THR A 158 -0.39 2.93 6.56
CA THR A 158 -0.89 4.28 6.26
C THR A 158 0.18 5.34 6.53
N TYR A 159 0.96 5.23 7.60
CA TYR A 159 2.11 6.14 7.81
C TYR A 159 3.17 6.00 6.70
N LEU A 160 3.28 4.83 6.06
CA LEU A 160 4.29 4.54 5.05
C LEU A 160 3.82 4.75 3.60
N ARG A 161 2.58 5.22 3.40
CA ARG A 161 1.90 5.28 2.09
C ARG A 161 2.48 6.24 1.04
N ASP A 162 3.34 7.17 1.41
CA ASP A 162 3.81 8.21 0.50
C ASP A 162 5.34 8.28 0.48
N THR A 163 5.89 9.47 0.68
CA THR A 163 7.31 9.73 0.86
C THR A 163 7.52 10.06 2.35
N PRO A 164 7.43 9.06 3.25
CA PRO A 164 7.27 9.29 4.68
C PRO A 164 8.40 10.16 5.23
N ASP A 165 8.04 11.16 6.02
CA ASP A 165 8.99 12.06 6.65
C ASP A 165 9.43 11.54 8.03
N TRP A 166 10.18 12.34 8.79
CA TRP A 166 10.61 11.94 10.13
C TRP A 166 9.46 11.67 11.11
N LEU A 167 8.35 12.39 10.98
CA LEU A 167 7.18 12.21 11.82
C LEU A 167 6.47 10.89 11.49
N ASP A 168 6.24 10.64 10.20
CA ASP A 168 5.60 9.40 9.72
C ASP A 168 6.40 8.16 10.13
N LEU A 169 7.71 8.19 9.89
CA LEU A 169 8.63 7.10 10.25
C LEU A 169 8.64 6.85 11.76
N TYR A 170 8.64 7.92 12.56
CA TYR A 170 8.59 7.81 14.02
C TYR A 170 7.28 7.19 14.49
N LYS A 171 6.16 7.59 13.90
CA LYS A 171 4.83 7.07 14.22
C LYS A 171 4.68 5.61 13.83
N ALA A 172 5.11 5.22 12.63
CA ALA A 172 5.19 3.82 12.24
C ALA A 172 5.99 2.98 13.25
N HIS A 173 7.17 3.44 13.66
CA HIS A 173 7.98 2.76 14.68
C HIS A 173 7.28 2.68 16.04
N GLU A 174 6.69 3.77 16.53
CA GLU A 174 6.00 3.84 17.81
C GLU A 174 4.82 2.84 17.85
N THR A 175 4.00 2.82 16.79
CA THR A 175 2.87 1.90 16.63
C THR A 175 3.33 0.44 16.59
N MET A 176 4.33 0.09 15.76
CA MET A 176 4.90 -1.26 15.72
C MET A 176 5.47 -1.69 17.08
N GLN A 177 6.14 -0.79 17.78
CA GLN A 177 6.73 -1.09 19.08
C GLN A 177 5.67 -1.36 20.15
N ALA A 178 4.58 -0.57 20.16
CA ALA A 178 3.47 -0.77 21.07
C ALA A 178 2.77 -2.11 20.80
N ASP A 179 2.53 -2.42 19.52
CA ASP A 179 1.94 -3.69 19.08
C ASP A 179 2.73 -4.91 19.55
N LEU A 180 4.06 -4.88 19.42
CA LEU A 180 4.93 -5.95 19.91
C LEU A 180 4.79 -6.17 21.41
N SER A 181 4.66 -5.10 22.19
CA SER A 181 4.45 -5.20 23.64
C SER A 181 3.08 -5.77 24.00
N VAL A 182 2.05 -5.49 23.20
CA VAL A 182 0.71 -6.05 23.38
C VAL A 182 0.69 -7.54 23.02
N ARG A 183 1.25 -7.93 21.87
CA ARG A 183 1.17 -9.32 21.37
C ARG A 183 2.10 -10.29 22.07
N PHE A 184 3.33 -9.86 22.37
CA PHE A 184 4.40 -10.74 22.85
C PHE A 184 4.87 -10.39 24.26
N GLY A 185 4.23 -9.41 24.91
CA GLY A 185 4.61 -8.96 26.24
C GLY A 185 5.98 -8.27 26.30
N PRO A 186 6.63 -8.23 27.47
CA PRO A 186 7.87 -7.47 27.67
C PRO A 186 9.06 -7.99 26.84
N GLU A 187 9.05 -9.28 26.47
CA GLU A 187 10.12 -9.90 25.69
C GLU A 187 9.91 -9.81 24.18
N GLY A 188 8.81 -9.19 23.69
CA GLY A 188 8.48 -9.14 22.27
C GLY A 188 9.60 -8.60 21.38
N LYS A 189 10.28 -7.55 21.83
CA LYS A 189 11.44 -6.98 21.13
C LYS A 189 12.58 -7.99 20.96
N LYS A 190 12.81 -8.84 21.97
CA LYS A 190 13.86 -9.86 21.93
C LYS A 190 13.47 -11.01 21.00
N ILE A 191 12.21 -11.45 21.07
CA ILE A 191 11.67 -12.54 20.24
C ILE A 191 11.79 -12.19 18.75
N VAL A 192 11.43 -10.95 18.38
CA VAL A 192 11.44 -10.50 16.99
C VAL A 192 12.83 -10.07 16.50
N GLY A 193 13.82 -9.96 17.39
CA GLY A 193 15.18 -9.51 17.01
C GLY A 193 15.27 -8.00 16.77
N TRP A 194 14.50 -7.21 17.53
CA TRP A 194 14.37 -5.76 17.36
C TRP A 194 15.72 -5.04 17.60
N PRO A 195 16.25 -4.26 16.64
CA PRO A 195 17.63 -3.74 16.67
C PRO A 195 17.80 -2.51 17.60
N SER A 196 17.84 -2.73 18.91
CA SER A 196 17.85 -1.70 19.96
C SER A 196 18.86 -0.56 19.76
N LYS A 197 20.07 -0.86 19.26
CA LYS A 197 21.11 0.17 19.02
C LYS A 197 20.71 1.15 17.91
N LYS A 198 20.26 0.64 16.76
CA LYS A 198 19.83 1.48 15.62
C LYS A 198 18.57 2.27 15.97
N ILE A 199 17.65 1.68 16.75
CA ILE A 199 16.43 2.36 17.22
C ILE A 199 16.77 3.57 18.07
N LYS A 200 17.73 3.43 19.01
CA LYS A 200 18.16 4.56 19.83
C LYS A 200 18.70 5.71 18.96
N ILE A 201 19.49 5.39 17.94
CA ILE A 201 20.01 6.40 17.00
C ILE A 201 18.86 7.08 16.26
N PHE A 202 17.95 6.28 15.70
CA PHE A 202 16.78 6.73 14.94
C PHE A 202 15.87 7.63 15.78
N THR A 203 15.46 7.22 16.98
CA THR A 203 14.54 8.00 17.82
C THR A 203 15.13 9.30 18.31
N GLU A 204 16.44 9.34 18.63
CA GLU A 204 17.14 10.58 18.98
C GLU A 204 17.14 11.59 17.82
N VAL A 205 17.36 11.12 16.58
CA VAL A 205 17.35 11.97 15.38
C VAL A 205 15.93 12.43 15.04
N ALA A 206 14.97 11.50 15.03
CA ALA A 206 13.57 11.78 14.71
C ALA A 206 12.94 12.78 15.70
N ASN A 207 13.20 12.63 17.01
CA ASN A 207 12.75 13.59 18.02
C ASN A 207 13.38 14.97 17.83
N GLY A 208 14.63 15.03 17.39
CA GLY A 208 15.27 16.27 16.98
C GLY A 208 14.48 16.94 15.86
N ALA A 209 14.23 16.22 14.77
CA ALA A 209 13.53 16.72 13.58
C ALA A 209 12.12 17.28 13.88
N ARG A 210 11.38 16.68 14.82
CA ARG A 210 10.05 17.17 15.25
C ARG A 210 10.08 18.52 15.95
N HIS A 211 11.22 18.93 16.52
CA HIS A 211 11.35 20.11 17.36
C HIS A 211 12.30 21.17 16.80
N GLY A 212 12.54 21.19 15.48
CA GLY A 212 13.22 22.27 14.75
C GLY A 212 14.63 22.55 15.27
N GLU A 213 14.77 23.51 16.19
CA GLU A 213 16.06 23.94 16.78
C GLU A 213 16.79 22.84 17.55
N LYS A 214 16.08 21.85 18.09
CA LYS A 214 16.71 20.73 18.81
C LYS A 214 17.38 19.75 17.84
N SER A 215 16.93 19.68 16.59
CA SER A 215 17.51 18.77 15.57
C SER A 215 18.97 19.10 15.31
N GLU A 216 19.26 20.38 15.11
CA GLU A 216 20.59 20.86 14.74
C GLU A 216 21.57 20.70 15.89
N ARG A 217 21.14 20.97 17.14
CA ARG A 217 21.94 20.71 18.34
C ARG A 217 22.27 19.23 18.54
N VAL A 218 21.31 18.33 18.32
CA VAL A 218 21.54 16.87 18.43
C VAL A 218 22.50 16.40 17.32
N ARG A 219 22.30 16.89 16.09
CA ARG A 219 23.16 16.60 14.94
C ARG A 219 24.59 17.09 15.16
N GLU A 220 24.77 18.35 15.55
CA GLU A 220 26.09 18.91 15.88
C GLU A 220 26.77 18.14 17.01
N LYS A 221 26.04 17.82 18.08
CA LYS A 221 26.59 17.08 19.23
C LYS A 221 27.11 15.71 18.81
N ARG A 222 26.41 15.01 17.91
CA ARG A 222 26.86 13.72 17.37
C ARG A 222 28.05 13.87 16.44
N GLN A 223 28.01 14.85 15.54
CA GLN A 223 29.12 15.13 14.63
C GLN A 223 30.41 15.46 15.39
N ARG A 224 30.33 16.26 16.45
CA ARG A 224 31.48 16.56 17.34
C ARG A 224 32.05 15.32 18.03
N LYS A 225 31.24 14.27 18.23
CA LYS A 225 31.67 12.99 18.80
C LYS A 225 32.11 11.96 17.76
N GLY A 226 32.03 12.28 16.47
CA GLY A 226 32.23 11.31 15.39
C GLY A 226 31.15 10.23 15.33
N GLU A 227 29.98 10.46 15.93
CA GLU A 227 28.84 9.54 15.85
C GLU A 227 28.08 9.75 14.53
N SER A 228 27.69 8.65 13.88
CA SER A 228 26.88 8.72 12.66
C SER A 228 25.50 9.31 12.93
N VAL A 229 25.08 10.25 12.09
CA VAL A 229 23.73 10.81 12.07
C VAL A 229 22.98 10.16 10.93
N MET A 230 21.90 9.47 11.27
CA MET A 230 21.01 8.86 10.28
C MET A 230 20.35 9.93 9.42
N SER A 231 20.58 9.88 8.12
CA SER A 231 19.85 10.67 7.11
C SER A 231 18.40 10.19 6.98
N LEU A 232 17.54 11.00 6.37
CA LEU A 232 16.14 10.61 6.14
C LEU A 232 16.04 9.37 5.23
N SER A 233 16.92 9.24 4.23
CA SER A 233 16.96 8.06 3.36
C SER A 233 17.36 6.80 4.14
N GLU A 234 18.36 6.89 5.01
CA GLU A 234 18.75 5.77 5.89
C GLU A 234 17.64 5.43 6.89
N ALA A 235 16.91 6.43 7.39
CA ALA A 235 15.77 6.22 8.28
C ALA A 235 14.61 5.51 7.58
N ARG A 236 14.28 5.88 6.33
CA ARG A 236 13.29 5.18 5.51
C ARG A 236 13.66 3.72 5.31
N GLN A 237 14.91 3.48 4.90
CA GLN A 237 15.44 2.12 4.73
C GLN A 237 15.38 1.33 6.03
N PHE A 238 15.75 1.94 7.15
CA PHE A 238 15.72 1.31 8.46
C PHE A 238 14.31 0.96 8.94
N VAL A 239 13.35 1.88 8.81
CA VAL A 239 11.94 1.63 9.22
C VAL A 239 11.28 0.62 8.31
N ARG A 240 11.61 0.60 7.01
CA ARG A 240 11.22 -0.46 6.08
C ARG A 240 11.68 -1.84 6.59
N GLU A 241 12.96 -2.00 6.91
CA GLU A 241 13.50 -3.26 7.43
C GLU A 241 12.81 -3.68 8.74
N LEU A 242 12.54 -2.71 9.62
CA LEU A 242 11.77 -2.95 10.85
C LEU A 242 10.35 -3.43 10.55
N CYS A 243 9.68 -2.82 9.57
CA CYS A 243 8.32 -3.19 9.19
C CYS A 243 8.26 -4.61 8.62
N GLN A 244 9.20 -4.99 7.75
CA GLN A 244 9.30 -6.37 7.24
C GLN A 244 9.48 -7.39 8.38
N LEU A 245 10.37 -7.09 9.32
CA LEU A 245 10.64 -7.95 10.47
C LEU A 245 9.39 -8.10 11.36
N TRP A 246 8.69 -6.99 11.60
CA TRP A 246 7.44 -6.96 12.35
C TRP A 246 6.32 -7.73 11.65
N LEU A 247 6.03 -7.45 10.38
CA LEU A 247 5.01 -8.14 9.57
C LEU A 247 5.26 -9.65 9.53
N LYS A 248 6.51 -10.07 9.36
CA LYS A 248 6.88 -11.49 9.41
C LYS A 248 6.57 -12.12 10.77
N SER A 249 6.82 -11.41 11.87
CA SER A 249 6.58 -11.92 13.22
C SER A 249 5.09 -12.11 13.53
N ILE A 250 4.22 -11.23 13.02
CA ILE A 250 2.77 -11.33 13.21
C ILE A 250 2.13 -12.30 12.22
N GLY A 251 2.64 -12.40 10.98
CA GLY A 251 2.16 -13.34 9.97
C GLY A 251 2.35 -14.82 10.37
N VAL A 252 3.42 -15.12 11.12
CA VAL A 252 3.66 -16.47 11.65
C VAL A 252 2.61 -16.88 12.71
N GLN A 253 2.05 -15.93 13.46
CA GLN A 253 1.03 -16.23 14.48
C GLN A 253 -0.33 -16.57 13.87
N ASN A 254 -0.69 -15.98 12.73
CA ASN A 254 -2.00 -16.17 12.12
C ASN A 254 -2.07 -17.42 11.21
N GLY A 255 -0.93 -18.08 10.96
CA GLY A 255 -0.82 -19.26 10.09
C GLY A 255 -0.64 -20.60 10.80
N GLY A 256 -0.66 -20.62 12.14
CA GLY A 256 -0.59 -21.84 12.97
C GLY A 256 -1.85 -22.02 13.79
#